data_AF-A0A183EP39-F1
#
_entry.id   AF-A0A183EP39-F1
#
_cell.length_a   1.000
_cell.length_b   1.000
_cell.length_c   1.000
_cell.angle_alpha   90.00
_cell.angle_beta   90.00
_cell.angle_gamma   90.00
#
_symmetry.space_group_name_H-M   'P 1'
#
loop_
_entity.id
_entity.type
_entity.pdbx_description
1 polymer ?
#
loop_
_entity_poly.entity_id
_entity_poly.type
_entity_poly.pdbx_seq_one_letter_code
_entity_poly.pdbx_strand_id
1 'polypeptide(L)'
;MPRSARIPGRNDEDHAENQLIMLEERVLNTFDGSSDFAGTPESWDVKAYVSKVTICIVNESSDGMTLEFDLIGTEAPIANAIRRVLIAEDEVLCHRFGLLPIKADPRLFEMPLTRVIGINESGVDCDEEPPGDPKRNLIFELKVKCTKKPPALKIATDPKELYQNAFVYTKSFKWIPIGAQSTSLRDRPAMANDDILVAQLRPGQQIEARYQLVFLRLYPTFPVI
;
A
#
# COMPACT_ATOMS: atom_id res chain seq x y z
N MET A 1 -52.94 7.88 9.70
CA MET A 1 -52.61 8.30 11.08
C MET A 1 -52.63 7.09 11.99
N PRO A 2 -51.47 6.61 12.46
CA PRO A 2 -51.37 6.03 13.80
C PRO A 2 -50.34 6.80 14.66
N ARG A 3 -50.58 6.77 15.96
CA ARG A 3 -49.96 7.60 17.00
C ARG A 3 -48.54 7.14 17.33
N SER A 4 -47.63 8.12 17.45
CA SER A 4 -46.28 7.97 18.01
C SER A 4 -46.35 7.61 19.50
N ALA A 5 -45.64 6.55 19.89
CA ALA A 5 -45.38 6.21 21.28
C ALA A 5 -44.16 7.00 21.77
N ARG A 6 -44.33 7.83 22.81
CA ARG A 6 -43.24 8.51 23.50
C ARG A 6 -42.50 7.51 24.38
N ILE A 7 -41.19 7.35 24.17
CA ILE A 7 -40.27 6.68 25.09
C ILE A 7 -39.74 7.76 26.06
N PRO A 8 -39.71 7.51 27.39
CA PRO A 8 -39.41 8.54 28.39
C PRO A 8 -37.91 8.87 28.44
N GLY A 9 -37.63 10.13 28.77
CA GLY A 9 -36.33 10.79 28.68
C GLY A 9 -35.18 10.04 29.33
N ARG A 10 -34.11 9.93 28.56
CA ARG A 10 -32.76 9.56 28.97
C ARG A 10 -31.88 10.72 28.53
N ASN A 11 -31.18 11.35 29.48
CA ASN A 11 -30.44 12.61 29.30
C ASN A 11 -29.71 12.69 27.94
N ASP A 12 -30.19 13.58 27.07
CA ASP A 12 -29.76 13.73 25.67
C ASP A 12 -28.47 14.57 25.52
N GLU A 13 -27.88 15.07 26.61
CA GLU A 13 -26.75 16.03 26.55
C GLU A 13 -25.39 15.33 26.31
N ASP A 14 -25.14 14.13 26.85
CA ASP A 14 -23.85 13.43 26.72
C ASP A 14 -23.62 12.83 25.31
N HIS A 15 -24.68 12.71 24.49
CA HIS A 15 -24.59 12.15 23.14
C HIS A 15 -24.19 13.17 22.07
N ALA A 16 -24.34 14.47 22.35
CA ALA A 16 -24.01 15.52 21.38
C ALA A 16 -22.50 15.70 21.21
N GLU A 17 -21.70 15.44 22.25
CA GLU A 17 -20.24 15.62 22.25
C GLU A 17 -19.48 14.48 21.56
N ASN A 18 -20.10 13.32 21.33
CA ASN A 18 -19.48 12.17 20.67
C ASN A 18 -19.91 11.97 19.20
N GLN A 19 -20.55 12.98 18.59
CA GLN A 19 -21.00 12.91 17.20
C GLN A 19 -20.51 14.10 16.39
N LEU A 20 -20.02 13.84 15.18
CA LEU A 20 -19.74 14.89 14.21
C LEU A 20 -21.06 15.41 13.64
N ILE A 21 -21.34 16.70 13.82
CA ILE A 21 -22.57 17.32 13.32
C ILE A 21 -22.25 18.05 12.02
N MET A 22 -22.84 17.58 10.91
CA MET A 22 -22.71 18.22 9.60
C MET A 22 -23.88 19.17 9.36
N LEU A 23 -23.58 20.46 9.18
CA LEU A 23 -24.53 21.50 8.77
C LEU A 23 -24.25 21.90 7.31
N GLU A 24 -25.20 22.59 6.68
CA GLU A 24 -25.11 23.04 5.27
C GLU A 24 -23.79 23.76 4.95
N GLU A 25 -23.28 24.56 5.89
CA GLU A 25 -22.09 25.42 5.69
C GLU A 25 -20.89 25.06 6.59
N ARG A 26 -21.03 24.12 7.53
CA ARG A 26 -19.96 23.83 8.51
C ARG A 26 -20.09 22.46 9.18
N VAL A 27 -18.97 21.93 9.65
CA VAL A 27 -18.92 20.75 10.52
C VAL A 27 -18.65 21.22 11.95
N LEU A 28 -19.45 20.76 12.91
CA LEU A 28 -19.27 21.02 14.34
C LEU A 28 -18.73 19.77 15.05
N ASN A 29 -18.17 19.99 16.24
CA ASN A 29 -17.72 18.93 17.14
C ASN A 29 -16.55 18.07 16.62
N THR A 30 -15.54 18.75 16.05
CA THR A 30 -14.33 18.13 15.48
C THR A 30 -13.19 17.92 16.50
N PHE A 31 -13.44 18.17 17.78
CA PHE A 31 -12.45 18.10 18.87
C PHE A 31 -12.88 17.06 19.91
N ASP A 32 -11.94 16.55 20.70
CA ASP A 32 -12.24 15.65 21.81
C ASP A 32 -12.35 16.48 23.10
N GLY A 33 -13.55 16.55 23.68
CA GLY A 33 -13.82 17.36 24.87
C GLY A 33 -13.03 16.92 26.11
N SER A 34 -12.52 15.69 26.11
CA SER A 34 -11.89 15.06 27.28
C SER A 34 -10.43 15.45 27.49
N SER A 35 -9.68 15.70 26.40
CA SER A 35 -8.22 15.89 26.44
C SER A 35 -7.78 17.33 26.16
N ASP A 36 -8.64 18.14 25.54
CA ASP A 36 -8.32 19.51 25.14
C ASP A 36 -8.61 20.58 26.22
N PHE A 37 -9.40 20.24 27.25
CA PHE A 37 -9.72 21.13 28.37
C PHE A 37 -9.06 20.65 29.66
N ALA A 38 -8.32 21.54 30.33
CA ALA A 38 -7.53 21.29 31.54
C ALA A 38 -8.37 21.05 32.83
N GLY A 39 -9.47 20.31 32.73
CA GLY A 39 -10.50 20.22 33.77
C GLY A 39 -10.50 18.94 34.62
N THR A 40 -9.97 17.82 34.13
CA THR A 40 -10.00 16.55 34.89
C THR A 40 -8.67 15.80 34.77
N PRO A 41 -8.05 15.39 35.89
CA PRO A 41 -6.88 14.53 35.87
C PRO A 41 -7.34 13.08 35.70
N GLU A 42 -7.93 12.74 34.55
CA GLU A 42 -8.08 11.33 34.21
C GLU A 42 -6.72 10.78 33.80
N SER A 43 -6.14 9.94 34.67
CA SER A 43 -4.93 9.19 34.33
C SER A 43 -5.26 8.23 33.17
N TRP A 44 -4.65 8.44 32.01
CA TRP A 44 -4.82 7.57 30.86
C TRP A 44 -4.38 6.13 31.18
N ASP A 45 -5.32 5.19 31.09
CA ASP A 45 -5.05 3.75 31.25
C ASP A 45 -5.09 3.03 29.91
N VAL A 46 -3.94 2.46 29.53
CA VAL A 46 -3.76 1.66 28.32
C VAL A 46 -4.76 0.50 28.27
N LYS A 47 -5.00 -0.18 29.39
CA LYS A 47 -5.87 -1.38 29.40
C LYS A 47 -7.32 -1.00 29.15
N ALA A 48 -7.79 0.06 29.81
CA ALA A 48 -9.10 0.62 29.57
C ALA A 48 -9.25 1.10 28.11
N TYR A 49 -8.23 1.77 27.55
CA TYR A 49 -8.25 2.22 26.15
C TYR A 49 -8.33 1.05 25.18
N VAL A 50 -7.43 0.06 25.31
CA VAL A 50 -7.37 -1.11 24.42
C VAL A 50 -8.67 -1.92 24.48
N SER A 51 -9.36 -1.97 25.64
CA SER A 51 -10.65 -2.67 25.76
C SER A 51 -11.78 -2.05 24.93
N LYS A 52 -11.66 -0.77 24.54
CA LYS A 52 -12.62 -0.07 23.68
C LYS A 52 -12.35 -0.29 22.19
N VAL A 53 -11.12 -0.65 21.82
CA VAL A 53 -10.71 -0.82 20.42
C VAL A 53 -11.24 -2.15 19.90
N THR A 54 -12.08 -2.09 18.86
CA THR A 54 -12.66 -3.26 18.20
C THR A 54 -12.41 -3.18 16.69
N ILE A 55 -12.02 -4.31 16.08
CA ILE A 55 -11.81 -4.43 14.63
C ILE A 55 -12.83 -5.42 14.07
N CYS A 56 -13.64 -4.97 13.11
CA CYS A 56 -14.63 -5.81 12.43
C CYS A 56 -14.28 -5.92 10.95
N ILE A 57 -14.03 -7.12 10.44
CA ILE A 57 -13.82 -7.34 9.00
C ILE A 57 -15.18 -7.27 8.32
N VAL A 58 -15.37 -6.30 7.42
CA VAL A 58 -16.61 -6.08 6.68
C VAL A 58 -16.62 -6.92 5.42
N ASN A 59 -15.50 -6.93 4.70
CA ASN A 59 -15.38 -7.63 3.43
C ASN A 59 -13.93 -8.05 3.16
N GLU A 60 -13.77 -9.18 2.49
CA GLU A 60 -12.50 -9.68 1.97
C GLU A 60 -12.76 -10.17 0.54
N SER A 61 -12.05 -9.60 -0.43
CA SER A 61 -12.21 -10.02 -1.82
C SER A 61 -11.70 -11.44 -2.05
N SER A 62 -12.30 -12.14 -3.00
CA SER A 62 -11.97 -13.53 -3.33
C SER A 62 -10.57 -13.72 -3.88
N ASP A 63 -9.95 -12.64 -4.38
CA ASP A 63 -8.55 -12.58 -4.82
C ASP A 63 -7.55 -12.31 -3.68
N GLY A 64 -8.04 -11.97 -2.47
CA GLY A 64 -7.23 -11.64 -1.30
C GLY A 64 -6.46 -10.32 -1.41
N MET A 65 -6.77 -9.47 -2.39
CA MET A 65 -6.05 -8.22 -2.64
C MET A 65 -6.69 -7.01 -1.97
N THR A 66 -7.97 -7.10 -1.59
CA THR A 66 -8.70 -6.02 -0.91
C THR A 66 -9.30 -6.51 0.40
N LEU A 67 -9.12 -5.70 1.45
CA LEU A 67 -9.64 -5.94 2.78
C LEU A 67 -10.34 -4.67 3.26
N GLU A 68 -11.61 -4.81 3.62
CA GLU A 68 -12.42 -3.75 4.21
C GLU A 68 -12.69 -4.11 5.68
N PHE A 69 -12.35 -3.20 6.59
CA PHE A 69 -12.57 -3.40 8.02
C PHE A 69 -12.93 -2.09 8.72
N ASP A 70 -13.77 -2.20 9.74
CA ASP A 70 -14.10 -1.11 10.64
C ASP A 70 -13.16 -1.10 11.84
N LEU A 71 -12.61 0.06 12.17
CA LEU A 71 -11.80 0.31 13.36
C LEU A 71 -12.60 1.20 14.33
N ILE A 72 -13.22 0.58 15.34
CA ILE A 72 -14.13 1.24 16.29
C ILE A 72 -13.37 1.53 17.59
N GLY A 73 -13.61 2.70 18.19
CA GLY A 73 -13.05 3.05 19.50
C GLY A 73 -11.59 3.53 19.45
N THR A 74 -11.12 4.03 18.29
CA THR A 74 -9.80 4.67 18.15
C THR A 74 -9.92 6.14 17.78
N GLU A 75 -8.95 6.94 18.20
CA GLU A 75 -8.89 8.36 17.87
C GLU A 75 -8.35 8.61 16.44
N ALA A 76 -8.77 9.73 15.84
CA ALA A 76 -8.36 10.14 14.50
C ALA A 76 -6.83 10.19 14.27
N PRO A 77 -5.99 10.64 15.23
CA PRO A 77 -4.53 10.65 15.04
C PRO A 77 -3.94 9.26 14.85
N ILE A 78 -4.43 8.25 15.58
CA ILE A 78 -3.93 6.87 15.49
C ILE A 78 -4.38 6.23 14.18
N ALA A 79 -5.65 6.39 13.80
CA ALA A 79 -6.17 5.91 12.51
C ALA A 79 -5.41 6.57 11.34
N ASN A 80 -5.15 7.87 11.40
CA ASN A 80 -4.37 8.58 10.37
C ASN A 80 -2.89 8.16 10.37
N ALA A 81 -2.31 7.83 11.53
CA ALA A 81 -0.95 7.29 11.58
C ALA A 81 -0.86 5.93 10.88
N ILE A 82 -1.80 5.02 11.15
CA ILE A 82 -1.90 3.73 10.46
C ILE A 82 -2.05 3.94 8.96
N ARG A 83 -2.98 4.81 8.53
CA ARG A 83 -3.18 5.16 7.12
C ARG A 83 -1.90 5.65 6.46
N ARG A 84 -1.17 6.56 7.10
CA ARG A 84 0.08 7.13 6.56
C ARG A 84 1.18 6.09 6.46
N VAL A 85 1.31 5.20 7.45
CA VAL A 85 2.30 4.11 7.39
C VAL A 85 1.98 3.16 6.24
N LEU A 86 0.72 2.76 6.09
CA LEU A 86 0.30 1.86 5.01
C LEU A 86 0.52 2.46 3.62
N ILE A 87 0.21 3.75 3.41
CA ILE A 87 0.35 4.41 2.10
C ILE A 87 1.81 4.76 1.80
N ALA A 88 2.52 5.38 2.75
CA ALA A 88 3.84 5.95 2.48
C ALA A 88 4.92 4.87 2.28
N GLU A 89 4.79 3.71 2.92
CA GLU A 89 5.74 2.61 2.71
C GLU A 89 5.69 2.10 1.26
N ASP A 90 4.51 2.02 0.66
CA ASP A 90 4.36 1.55 -0.72
C ASP A 90 4.81 2.62 -1.74
N GLU A 91 4.40 3.88 -1.56
CA GLU A 91 4.81 4.98 -2.47
C GLU A 91 6.34 5.12 -2.56
N VAL A 92 7.02 5.13 -1.40
CA VAL A 92 8.48 5.28 -1.34
C VAL A 92 9.16 4.06 -1.94
N LEU A 93 8.62 2.87 -1.71
CA LEU A 93 9.15 1.64 -2.25
C LEU A 93 8.98 1.58 -3.78
N CYS A 94 7.80 1.94 -4.29
CA CYS A 94 7.49 2.10 -5.71
C CYS A 94 8.38 3.10 -6.42
N HIS A 95 8.60 4.26 -5.81
CA HIS A 95 9.53 5.26 -6.33
C HIS A 95 10.95 4.69 -6.46
N ARG A 96 11.42 3.92 -5.47
CA ARG A 96 12.74 3.28 -5.52
C ARG A 96 12.83 2.23 -6.60
N PHE A 97 11.76 1.47 -6.85
CA PHE A 97 11.72 0.51 -7.96
C PHE A 97 11.87 1.18 -9.32
N GLY A 98 11.24 2.34 -9.53
CA GLY A 98 11.36 3.11 -10.77
C GLY A 98 12.78 3.62 -11.05
N LEU A 99 13.63 3.72 -10.03
CA LEU A 99 15.03 4.14 -10.15
C LEU A 99 16.01 2.96 -10.34
N LEU A 100 15.54 1.72 -10.31
CA LEU A 100 16.42 0.56 -10.49
C LEU A 100 16.88 0.45 -11.96
N PRO A 101 18.20 0.46 -12.22
CA PRO A 101 18.70 0.31 -13.57
C PRO A 101 18.45 -1.11 -14.09
N ILE A 102 17.88 -1.24 -15.28
CA ILE A 102 17.57 -2.52 -15.91
C ILE A 102 18.49 -2.77 -17.09
N LYS A 103 19.00 -4.00 -17.17
CA LYS A 103 19.79 -4.49 -18.28
C LYS A 103 18.86 -5.11 -19.33
N ALA A 104 18.36 -4.26 -20.22
CA ALA A 104 17.59 -4.65 -21.40
C ALA A 104 17.88 -3.66 -22.54
N ASP A 105 17.95 -4.14 -23.79
CA ASP A 105 18.15 -3.25 -24.93
C ASP A 105 16.83 -2.52 -25.27
N PRO A 106 16.76 -1.18 -25.08
CA PRO A 106 15.54 -0.41 -25.32
C PRO A 106 15.13 -0.37 -26.80
N ARG A 107 16.03 -0.73 -27.73
CA ARG A 107 15.75 -0.70 -29.17
C ARG A 107 14.85 -1.83 -29.64
N LEU A 108 14.78 -2.92 -28.86
CA LEU A 108 13.96 -4.09 -29.16
C LEU A 108 12.47 -3.88 -28.84
N PHE A 109 12.14 -2.79 -28.11
CA PHE A 109 10.79 -2.52 -27.64
C PHE A 109 10.19 -1.30 -28.33
N GLU A 110 8.88 -1.37 -28.54
CA GLU A 110 8.08 -0.27 -29.08
C GLU A 110 7.62 0.65 -27.94
N MET A 111 7.63 1.96 -28.20
CA MET A 111 7.13 2.95 -27.25
C MET A 111 5.60 2.85 -27.15
N PRO A 112 5.01 2.88 -25.93
CA PRO A 112 3.56 2.98 -25.80
C PRO A 112 3.10 4.35 -26.34
N LEU A 113 2.31 4.33 -27.41
CA LEU A 113 1.73 5.53 -28.03
C LEU A 113 0.36 5.89 -27.45
N THR A 114 -0.32 4.91 -26.86
CA THR A 114 -1.60 5.08 -26.17
C THR A 114 -1.36 5.28 -24.67
N ARG A 115 -2.00 6.29 -24.07
CA ARG A 115 -2.15 6.30 -22.62
C ARG A 115 -3.01 5.10 -22.24
N VAL A 116 -2.56 4.33 -21.26
CA VAL A 116 -3.44 3.38 -20.57
C VAL A 116 -4.44 4.25 -19.82
N ILE A 117 -5.59 4.49 -20.45
CA ILE A 117 -6.71 5.13 -19.78
C ILE A 117 -7.29 4.03 -18.91
N GLY A 118 -7.24 4.20 -17.58
CA GLY A 118 -7.86 3.28 -16.63
C GLY A 118 -9.38 3.26 -16.70
N ILE A 119 -9.96 3.83 -17.75
CA ILE A 119 -11.40 3.99 -17.95
C ILE A 119 -11.70 3.22 -19.23
N ASN A 120 -12.50 2.17 -19.13
CA ASN A 120 -13.02 1.49 -20.32
C ASN A 120 -13.97 2.43 -21.10
N GLU A 121 -14.38 2.05 -22.31
CA GLU A 121 -15.35 2.83 -23.12
C GLU A 121 -16.69 3.06 -22.40
N SER A 122 -16.94 2.33 -21.30
CA SER A 122 -18.11 2.41 -20.44
C SER A 122 -17.95 3.33 -19.23
N GLY A 123 -16.82 4.02 -19.05
CA GLY A 123 -16.63 4.97 -17.96
C GLY A 123 -16.29 4.35 -16.59
N VAL A 124 -15.98 3.05 -16.54
CA VAL A 124 -15.69 2.31 -15.30
C VAL A 124 -14.18 2.12 -15.17
N ASP A 125 -13.66 2.29 -13.95
CA ASP A 125 -12.27 1.96 -13.62
C ASP A 125 -12.00 0.49 -13.97
N CYS A 126 -10.96 0.23 -14.74
CA CYS A 126 -10.56 -1.13 -15.11
C CYS A 126 -10.00 -1.84 -13.86
N ASP A 127 -10.79 -2.71 -13.22
CA ASP A 127 -10.33 -3.52 -12.08
C ASP A 127 -9.21 -4.50 -12.47
N GLU A 128 -9.05 -4.81 -13.76
CA GLU A 128 -8.01 -5.71 -14.27
C GLU A 128 -6.87 -4.92 -14.94
N GLU A 129 -5.66 -5.05 -14.38
CA GLU A 129 -4.43 -4.54 -14.99
C GLU A 129 -4.26 -5.17 -16.39
N PRO A 130 -4.19 -4.37 -17.46
CA PRO A 130 -4.21 -4.90 -18.82
C PRO A 130 -3.02 -5.85 -19.04
N PRO A 131 -3.23 -7.01 -19.70
CA PRO A 131 -2.16 -7.97 -19.92
C PRO A 131 -1.03 -7.30 -20.71
N GLY A 132 0.19 -7.39 -20.17
CA GLY A 132 1.35 -6.75 -20.78
C GLY A 132 1.60 -7.21 -22.22
N ASP A 133 1.65 -6.27 -23.16
CA ASP A 133 2.07 -6.51 -24.54
C ASP A 133 3.53 -7.04 -24.65
N PRO A 134 3.79 -8.19 -25.30
CA PRO A 134 5.14 -8.76 -25.44
C PRO A 134 6.15 -7.85 -26.16
N LYS A 135 5.69 -6.91 -26.99
CA LYS A 135 6.56 -6.01 -27.76
C LYS A 135 6.88 -4.69 -27.04
N ARG A 136 6.14 -4.38 -25.98
CA ARG A 136 6.20 -3.07 -25.31
C ARG A 136 6.61 -3.19 -23.85
N ASN A 137 6.27 -4.30 -23.22
CA ASN A 137 6.36 -4.47 -21.79
C ASN A 137 7.35 -5.55 -21.38
N LEU A 138 8.04 -5.33 -20.26
CA LEU A 138 8.73 -6.36 -19.51
C LEU A 138 8.08 -6.51 -18.14
N ILE A 139 7.87 -7.75 -17.72
CA ILE A 139 7.31 -8.04 -16.40
C ILE A 139 8.38 -8.61 -15.48
N PHE A 140 8.50 -8.02 -14.30
CA PHE A 140 9.30 -8.54 -13.20
C PHE A 140 8.40 -8.83 -12.00
N GLU A 141 8.76 -9.87 -11.25
CA GLU A 141 8.09 -10.27 -10.02
C GLU A 141 9.08 -10.25 -8.87
N LEU A 142 8.66 -9.65 -7.75
CA LEU A 142 9.36 -9.68 -6.48
C LEU A 142 8.46 -10.35 -5.45
N LYS A 143 8.85 -11.55 -5.01
CA LYS A 143 8.16 -12.30 -3.96
C LYS A 143 9.14 -12.69 -2.87
N VAL A 144 9.15 -11.95 -1.77
CA VAL A 144 10.09 -12.14 -0.66
C VAL A 144 9.35 -12.16 0.67
N LYS A 145 9.54 -13.25 1.41
CA LYS A 145 9.03 -13.42 2.77
C LYS A 145 10.19 -13.45 3.75
N CYS A 146 10.11 -12.64 4.80
CA CYS A 146 11.11 -12.60 5.87
C CYS A 146 10.72 -13.56 6.99
N THR A 147 11.61 -14.51 7.30
CA THR A 147 11.40 -15.53 8.33
C THR A 147 12.57 -15.54 9.32
N LYS A 148 12.32 -16.00 10.56
CA LYS A 148 13.39 -16.22 11.52
C LYS A 148 14.17 -17.48 11.11
N LYS A 149 15.51 -17.42 11.13
CA LYS A 149 16.35 -18.60 10.85
C LYS A 149 16.33 -19.56 12.05
N PRO A 150 15.95 -20.83 11.88
CA PRO A 150 16.21 -21.88 12.86
C PRO A 150 17.62 -22.43 12.57
N PRO A 151 18.70 -21.84 13.10
CA PRO A 151 19.11 -21.92 14.50
C PRO A 151 19.76 -20.60 14.96
N ALA A 152 19.00 -19.52 15.04
CA ALA A 152 19.56 -18.22 15.42
C ALA A 152 20.21 -18.30 16.81
N LEU A 153 21.51 -17.98 16.90
CA LEU A 153 22.19 -17.80 18.19
C LEU A 153 21.47 -16.71 18.98
N LYS A 154 21.09 -17.01 20.22
CA LYS A 154 20.39 -16.07 21.12
C LYS A 154 21.20 -14.80 21.46
N ILE A 155 22.46 -14.73 21.05
CA ILE A 155 23.44 -13.66 21.34
C ILE A 155 23.69 -12.77 20.12
N ALA A 156 23.37 -13.23 18.91
CA ALA A 156 23.62 -12.44 17.70
C ALA A 156 22.78 -11.16 17.75
N THR A 157 23.37 -10.03 17.38
CA THR A 157 22.67 -8.73 17.25
C THR A 157 22.41 -8.42 15.76
N ASP A 158 23.19 -9.02 14.86
CA ASP A 158 23.13 -8.69 13.43
C ASP A 158 21.88 -9.27 12.75
N PRO A 159 21.02 -8.43 12.14
CA PRO A 159 19.80 -8.89 11.49
C PRO A 159 20.01 -9.93 10.37
N LYS A 160 21.19 -9.96 9.74
CA LYS A 160 21.56 -10.94 8.69
C LYS A 160 21.68 -12.36 9.24
N GLU A 161 22.07 -12.50 10.51
CA GLU A 161 22.26 -13.79 11.17
C GLU A 161 20.96 -14.31 11.78
N LEU A 162 20.13 -13.39 12.30
CA LEU A 162 18.85 -13.75 12.93
C LEU A 162 17.76 -14.11 11.91
N TYR A 163 17.74 -13.41 10.78
CA TYR A 163 16.61 -13.46 9.85
C TYR A 163 17.06 -13.89 8.45
N GLN A 164 16.20 -14.65 7.79
CA GLN A 164 16.31 -14.97 6.38
C GLN A 164 15.57 -13.91 5.58
N ASN A 165 16.21 -13.39 4.52
CA ASN A 165 15.67 -12.33 3.67
C ASN A 165 15.35 -11.02 4.43
N ALA A 166 16.12 -10.71 5.48
CA ALA A 166 16.01 -9.43 6.20
C ALA A 166 16.35 -8.22 5.31
N PHE A 167 17.25 -8.41 4.35
CA PHE A 167 17.64 -7.41 3.36
C PHE A 167 17.22 -7.90 1.99
N VAL A 168 16.34 -7.16 1.33
CA VAL A 168 15.86 -7.44 -0.02
C VAL A 168 16.79 -6.72 -1.00
N TYR A 169 17.39 -7.50 -1.90
CA TYR A 169 18.32 -7.00 -2.90
C TYR A 169 17.71 -7.11 -4.31
N THR A 170 18.27 -6.37 -5.27
CA THR A 170 17.81 -6.39 -6.66
C THR A 170 17.91 -7.75 -7.35
N LYS A 171 18.80 -8.64 -6.91
CA LYS A 171 18.84 -10.04 -7.39
C LYS A 171 17.58 -10.86 -7.09
N SER A 172 16.73 -10.40 -6.18
CA SER A 172 15.46 -11.06 -5.84
C SER A 172 14.38 -10.87 -6.91
N PHE A 173 14.57 -9.92 -7.84
CA PHE A 173 13.64 -9.69 -8.94
C PHE A 173 13.79 -10.77 -9.99
N LYS A 174 12.66 -11.41 -10.34
CA LYS A 174 12.60 -12.44 -11.38
C LYS A 174 11.89 -11.89 -12.59
N TRP A 175 12.53 -11.96 -13.75
CA TRP A 175 11.86 -11.66 -15.01
C TRP A 175 10.90 -12.79 -15.38
N ILE A 176 9.66 -12.43 -15.70
CA ILE A 176 8.63 -13.34 -16.21
C ILE A 176 8.46 -13.04 -17.72
N PRO A 177 8.87 -13.97 -18.61
CA PRO A 177 8.72 -13.76 -20.05
C PRO A 177 7.25 -13.77 -20.45
N ILE A 178 6.86 -12.84 -21.31
CA ILE A 178 5.51 -12.80 -21.89
C ILE A 178 5.57 -13.32 -23.33
N GLY A 179 4.70 -14.27 -23.68
CA GLY A 179 4.60 -14.81 -25.04
C GLY A 179 5.93 -15.38 -25.54
N ALA A 180 6.43 -14.90 -26.68
CA ALA A 180 7.67 -15.38 -27.31
C ALA A 180 8.95 -14.67 -26.84
N GLN A 181 8.90 -13.82 -25.80
CA GLN A 181 10.07 -13.07 -25.33
C GLN A 181 11.24 -13.96 -24.87
N SER A 182 10.95 -15.14 -24.33
CA SER A 182 11.97 -16.11 -23.90
C SER A 182 12.91 -16.56 -25.03
N THR A 183 12.40 -16.62 -26.26
CA THR A 183 13.16 -17.02 -27.45
C THR A 183 13.60 -15.81 -28.28
N SER A 184 12.81 -14.74 -28.30
CA SER A 184 13.06 -13.55 -29.12
C SER A 184 14.18 -12.66 -28.56
N LEU A 185 14.38 -12.65 -27.24
CA LEU A 185 15.41 -11.83 -26.61
C LEU A 185 16.72 -12.62 -26.55
N ARG A 186 17.78 -12.02 -27.08
CA ARG A 186 19.13 -12.61 -27.07
C ARG A 186 19.71 -12.73 -25.66
N ASP A 187 19.50 -11.69 -24.86
CA ASP A 187 19.93 -11.61 -23.48
C ASP A 187 18.72 -11.60 -22.55
N ARG A 188 18.86 -12.29 -21.41
CA ARG A 188 17.82 -12.30 -20.37
C ARG A 188 17.75 -10.93 -19.69
N PRO A 189 16.59 -10.25 -19.68
CA PRO A 189 16.40 -9.05 -18.89
C PRO A 189 16.65 -9.31 -17.41
N ALA A 190 17.46 -8.44 -16.79
CA ALA A 190 17.77 -8.51 -15.37
C ALA A 190 18.01 -7.09 -14.83
N MET A 191 18.09 -6.95 -13.50
CA MET A 191 18.62 -5.73 -12.91
C MET A 191 20.08 -5.56 -13.32
N ALA A 192 20.53 -4.32 -13.54
CA ALA A 192 21.89 -4.06 -13.99
C ALA A 192 22.93 -4.39 -12.91
N ASN A 193 22.55 -4.18 -11.64
CA ASN A 193 23.34 -4.53 -10.46
C ASN A 193 22.52 -5.41 -9.52
N ASP A 194 23.15 -6.45 -8.96
CA ASP A 194 22.49 -7.45 -8.12
C ASP A 194 22.46 -7.10 -6.62
N ASP A 195 23.32 -6.16 -6.19
CA ASP A 195 23.58 -5.83 -4.78
C ASP A 195 22.96 -4.50 -4.33
N ILE A 196 22.04 -3.92 -5.10
CA ILE A 196 21.32 -2.72 -4.68
C ILE A 196 20.31 -3.13 -3.60
N LEU A 197 20.41 -2.53 -2.42
CA LEU A 197 19.43 -2.73 -1.35
C LEU A 197 18.14 -2.03 -1.70
N VAL A 198 17.03 -2.75 -1.57
CA VAL A 198 15.68 -2.31 -1.97
C VAL A 198 14.82 -2.11 -0.74
N ALA A 199 14.73 -3.08 0.16
CA ALA A 199 13.94 -2.97 1.38
C ALA A 199 14.62 -3.73 2.52
N GLN A 200 14.32 -3.33 3.75
CA GLN A 200 14.67 -4.09 4.94
C GLN A 200 13.39 -4.59 5.59
N LEU A 201 13.33 -5.91 5.82
CA LEU A 201 12.17 -6.58 6.38
C LEU A 201 12.44 -7.08 7.79
N ARG A 202 11.37 -7.24 8.55
CA ARG A 202 11.32 -7.92 9.85
C ARG A 202 10.52 -9.22 9.73
N PRO A 203 10.73 -10.20 10.62
CA PRO A 203 10.03 -11.48 10.54
C PRO A 203 8.52 -11.32 10.54
N GLY A 204 7.85 -12.00 9.61
CA GLY A 204 6.40 -11.90 9.41
C GLY A 204 6.01 -10.92 8.31
N GLN A 205 6.89 -10.00 7.90
CA GLN A 205 6.66 -9.15 6.73
C GLN A 205 6.95 -9.90 5.43
N GLN A 206 6.16 -9.59 4.41
CA GLN A 206 6.31 -10.09 3.05
C GLN A 206 6.10 -8.95 2.06
N ILE A 207 6.84 -8.98 0.97
CA ILE A 207 6.64 -8.12 -0.20
C ILE A 207 6.29 -9.05 -1.36
N GLU A 208 5.13 -8.79 -1.96
CA GLU A 208 4.68 -9.40 -3.20
C GLU A 208 4.30 -8.26 -4.15
N ALA A 209 5.02 -8.16 -5.26
CA ALA A 209 4.81 -7.09 -6.21
C ALA A 209 5.14 -7.55 -7.63
N ARG A 210 4.36 -7.07 -8.59
CA ARG A 210 4.52 -7.29 -10.02
C ARG A 210 4.76 -5.94 -10.69
N TYR A 211 5.79 -5.87 -11.53
CA TYR A 211 6.21 -4.63 -12.19
C TYR A 211 6.06 -4.77 -13.69
N GLN A 212 5.37 -3.82 -14.28
CA GLN A 212 5.32 -3.65 -15.73
C GLN A 212 6.21 -2.49 -16.15
N LEU A 213 7.22 -2.80 -16.95
CA LEU A 213 8.20 -1.84 -17.45
C LEU A 213 7.90 -1.49 -18.89
N VAL A 214 7.87 -0.19 -19.17
CA VAL A 214 7.69 0.38 -20.50
C VAL A 214 8.94 1.12 -20.94
N PHE A 215 9.22 1.10 -22.24
CA PHE A 215 10.35 1.83 -22.82
C PHE A 215 9.88 3.14 -23.44
N LEU A 216 10.44 4.25 -22.97
CA LEU A 216 10.16 5.58 -23.50
C LEU A 216 11.30 6.02 -24.42
N ARG A 217 10.96 6.55 -25.60
CA ARG A 217 11.91 7.25 -26.46
C ARG A 217 11.75 8.75 -26.26
N LEU A 218 12.79 9.39 -25.76
CA LEU A 218 12.89 10.84 -25.77
C LEU A 218 13.28 11.26 -27.19
N TYR A 219 12.29 11.57 -28.03
CA TYR A 219 12.58 12.32 -29.25
C TYR A 219 12.86 13.76 -28.84
N PRO A 220 14.02 14.34 -29.20
CA PRO A 220 14.20 15.77 -29.07
C PRO A 220 13.25 16.43 -30.07
N THR A 221 12.12 16.94 -29.58
CA THR A 221 11.30 17.90 -30.31
C THR A 221 12.08 19.22 -30.36
N PHE A 222 13.11 19.30 -31.19
CA PHE A 222 13.59 20.59 -31.68
C PHE A 222 12.84 20.88 -32.98
N PRO A 223 11.86 21.80 -32.99
CA PRO A 223 11.51 22.44 -34.23
C PRO A 223 12.75 23.26 -34.63
N VAL A 224 13.49 22.75 -35.62
CA VAL A 224 14.45 23.55 -36.35
C VAL A 224 13.61 24.55 -37.15
N ILE A 225 13.57 25.79 -36.67
CA ILE A 225 13.10 26.96 -37.41
C ILE A 225 14.35 27.71 -37.88
#